data_AF-A0A7X6AT42-F1
#
_entry.id   AF-A0A7X6AT42-F1
#
_cell.length_a   1.000
_cell.length_b   1.000
_cell.length_c   1.000
_cell.angle_alpha   90.00
_cell.angle_beta   90.00
_cell.angle_gamma   90.00
#
_symmetry.space_group_name_H-M   'P 1'
#
loop_
_entity.id
_entity.type
_entity.pdbx_description
1 polymer ?
#
loop_
_entity_poly.entity_id
_entity_poly.type
_entity_poly.pdbx_seq_one_letter_code
_entity_poly.pdbx_strand_id
1 'polypeptide(L)'
;MVGLPLAWMGGSALRRLAGRFLVFVPNGLVVHDPLALREPVLFSRVEIAGLAPAAADTDATDLTAAALGLALELRLETAATLPVVTGRTTTEERRVDALLVSPSRPASVLEVAHQRGITIG
;
A
#
# COMPACT_ATOMS: atom_id res chain seq x y z
N MET A 1 -35.14 11.17 10.95
CA MET A 1 -34.47 10.79 9.69
C MET A 1 -32.96 10.80 9.88
N VAL A 2 -32.40 9.74 10.48
CA VAL A 2 -30.94 9.65 10.77
C VAL A 2 -30.27 8.55 9.91
N GLY A 3 -31.06 7.64 9.34
CA GLY A 3 -30.52 6.50 8.58
C GLY A 3 -29.84 6.88 7.26
N LEU A 4 -30.34 7.89 6.54
CA LEU A 4 -29.78 8.30 5.26
C LEU A 4 -28.35 8.90 5.36
N PRO A 5 -28.07 9.86 6.26
CA PRO A 5 -26.71 10.38 6.42
C PRO A 5 -25.73 9.34 6.97
N LEU A 6 -26.17 8.46 7.88
CA LEU A 6 -25.33 7.36 8.39
C LEU A 6 -24.97 6.35 7.30
N ALA A 7 -25.95 5.95 6.48
CA ALA A 7 -25.71 5.06 5.35
C ALA A 7 -24.76 5.68 4.32
N TRP A 8 -24.88 6.99 4.06
CA TRP A 8 -23.98 7.70 3.15
C TRP A 8 -22.56 7.79 3.68
N MET A 9 -22.38 8.14 4.97
CA MET A 9 -21.06 8.17 5.61
C MET A 9 -20.41 6.78 5.59
N GLY A 10 -21.13 5.74 6.00
CA GLY A 10 -20.64 4.37 5.98
C GLY A 10 -20.28 3.88 4.58
N GLY A 11 -21.15 4.14 3.59
CA GLY A 11 -20.91 3.78 2.19
C GLY A 11 -19.70 4.50 1.58
N SER A 12 -19.50 5.78 1.91
CA SER A 12 -18.34 6.54 1.43
C SER A 12 -17.02 6.04 2.04
N ALA A 13 -17.00 5.67 3.32
CA ALA A 13 -15.85 5.10 3.99
C ALA A 13 -15.52 3.71 3.41
N LEU A 14 -16.53 2.85 3.27
CA LEU A 14 -16.37 1.52 2.68
C LEU A 14 -15.85 1.60 1.24
N ARG A 15 -16.37 2.53 0.44
CA ARG A 15 -15.91 2.73 -0.95
C ARG A 15 -14.45 3.16 -1.03
N ARG A 16 -13.98 3.98 -0.08
CA ARG A 16 -12.56 4.39 0.00
C ARG A 16 -11.66 3.21 0.39
N LEU A 17 -12.09 2.42 1.37
CA LEU A 17 -11.39 1.19 1.77
C LEU A 17 -11.32 0.17 0.64
N ALA A 18 -12.41 0.02 -0.12
CA ALA A 18 -12.47 -0.86 -1.28
C ALA A 18 -11.60 -0.39 -2.45
N GLY A 19 -11.09 0.85 -2.45
CA GLY A 19 -10.20 1.37 -3.49
C GLY A 19 -8.71 1.07 -3.27
N ARG A 20 -8.35 0.40 -2.17
CA ARG A 20 -6.97 0.10 -1.81
C ARG A 20 -6.54 -1.22 -2.44
N PHE A 21 -5.80 -1.13 -3.54
CA PHE A 21 -5.41 -2.30 -4.33
C PHE A 21 -3.89 -2.39 -4.52
N LEU A 22 -3.38 -3.61 -4.37
CA LEU A 22 -2.07 -4.02 -4.88
C LEU A 22 -2.29 -4.74 -6.21
N VAL A 23 -1.73 -4.20 -7.30
CA VAL A 23 -1.95 -4.73 -8.64
C VAL A 23 -0.63 -5.24 -9.20
N PHE A 24 -0.54 -6.56 -9.34
CA PHE A 24 0.60 -7.19 -10.02
C PHE A 24 0.51 -6.97 -11.52
N VAL A 25 1.58 -6.46 -12.11
CA VAL A 25 1.73 -6.25 -13.56
C VAL A 25 2.94 -7.05 -14.07
N PRO A 26 3.09 -7.31 -15.37
CA PRO A 26 4.22 -8.09 -15.88
C PRO A 26 5.60 -7.59 -15.45
N ASN A 27 5.74 -6.27 -15.26
CA ASN A 27 7.01 -5.63 -14.91
C ASN A 27 7.18 -5.33 -13.41
N GLY A 28 6.26 -5.75 -12.54
CA GLY A 28 6.34 -5.46 -11.11
C GLY A 28 5.00 -5.35 -10.41
N LEU A 29 4.87 -4.37 -9.51
CA LEU A 29 3.72 -4.20 -8.64
C LEU A 29 3.32 -2.73 -8.57
N VAL A 30 2.03 -2.45 -8.73
CA VAL A 30 1.47 -1.11 -8.54
C VAL A 30 0.78 -1.04 -7.18
N VAL A 31 1.16 -0.03 -6.40
CA VAL A 31 0.44 0.34 -5.17
C VAL A 31 -0.58 1.41 -5.54
N HIS A 32 -1.86 1.03 -5.52
CA HIS A 32 -2.97 1.95 -5.70
C HIS A 32 -3.70 2.16 -4.37
N ASP A 33 -3.30 3.20 -3.65
CA ASP A 33 -3.91 3.54 -2.37
C ASP A 33 -4.24 5.04 -2.31
N PRO A 34 -5.47 5.44 -2.66
CA PRO A 34 -5.85 6.85 -2.65
C PRO A 34 -5.88 7.51 -1.26
N LEU A 35 -5.76 6.72 -0.17
CA LEU A 35 -5.68 7.24 1.19
C LEU A 35 -4.24 7.54 1.61
N ALA A 36 -3.27 6.83 1.04
CA ALA A 36 -1.85 6.96 1.39
C ALA A 36 -1.02 7.65 0.31
N LEU A 37 -1.39 7.49 -0.97
CA LEU A 37 -0.69 8.03 -2.13
C LEU A 37 -1.63 8.88 -2.99
N ARG A 38 -1.12 9.98 -3.54
CA ARG A 38 -1.90 10.89 -4.39
C ARG A 38 -2.26 10.26 -5.72
N GLU A 39 -1.36 9.44 -6.24
CA GLU A 39 -1.48 8.72 -7.50
C GLU A 39 -0.90 7.30 -7.37
N PRO A 40 -1.32 6.33 -8.21
CA PRO A 40 -0.76 4.98 -8.17
C PRO A 40 0.72 5.00 -8.56
N VAL A 41 1.54 4.27 -7.80
CA VAL A 41 2.97 4.15 -8.05
C VAL A 41 3.32 2.73 -8.50
N LEU A 42 4.01 2.61 -9.63
CA LEU A 42 4.58 1.35 -10.12
C LEU A 42 5.97 1.17 -9.53
N PHE A 43 6.19 0.05 -8.84
CA PHE A 43 7.50 -0.44 -8.47
C PHE A 43 7.89 -1.54 -9.44
N SER A 44 8.93 -1.31 -10.22
CA SER A 44 9.42 -2.34 -11.15
C SER A 44 10.07 -3.48 -10.38
N ARG A 45 10.06 -4.67 -10.94
CA ARG A 45 10.62 -5.87 -10.30
C ARG A 45 12.09 -5.72 -9.92
N VAL A 46 12.86 -4.93 -10.69
CA VAL A 46 14.29 -4.68 -10.44
C VAL A 46 14.53 -3.65 -9.33
N GLU A 47 13.51 -2.85 -8.98
CA GLU A 47 13.57 -1.90 -7.86
C GLU A 47 13.11 -2.54 -6.55
N ILE A 48 12.51 -3.74 -6.58
CA ILE A 48 11.99 -4.42 -5.40
C ILE A 48 13.07 -5.35 -4.85
N ALA A 49 13.61 -5.01 -3.68
CA ALA A 49 14.55 -5.86 -2.95
C ALA A 49 13.85 -7.05 -2.29
N GLY A 50 12.61 -6.83 -1.81
CA GLY A 50 11.81 -7.92 -1.27
C GLY A 50 10.44 -7.48 -0.75
N LEU A 51 9.56 -8.45 -0.58
CA LEU A 51 8.25 -8.29 0.06
C LEU A 51 8.11 -9.32 1.17
N ALA A 52 7.85 -8.87 2.40
CA ALA A 52 7.78 -9.73 3.58
C ALA A 52 6.71 -9.22 4.57
N PRO A 53 6.27 -10.04 5.55
CA PRO A 53 5.57 -9.51 6.72
C PRO A 53 6.40 -8.42 7.41
N ALA A 54 5.76 -7.32 7.80
CA ALA A 54 6.44 -6.20 8.43
C ALA A 54 7.04 -6.60 9.79
N ALA A 55 8.28 -6.20 10.04
CA ALA A 55 8.89 -6.32 11.37
C ALA A 55 8.25 -5.32 12.34
N ALA A 56 8.24 -5.63 13.64
CA ALA A 56 7.63 -4.76 14.65
C ALA A 56 8.34 -3.39 14.79
N ASP A 57 9.67 -3.38 14.65
CA ASP A 57 10.52 -2.20 14.82
C ASP A 57 11.07 -1.69 13.48
N THR A 58 10.25 -1.76 12.42
CA THR A 58 10.66 -1.28 11.09
C THR A 58 10.59 0.24 10.98
N ASP A 59 11.57 0.84 10.33
CA ASP A 59 11.60 2.27 9.98
C ASP A 59 10.91 2.58 8.64
N ALA A 60 10.26 1.57 8.03
CA ALA A 60 9.56 1.71 6.75
C ALA A 60 8.45 2.77 6.81
N THR A 61 8.25 3.48 5.70
CA THR A 61 7.19 4.49 5.61
C THR A 61 5.82 3.84 5.69
N ASP A 62 5.06 4.18 6.73
CA ASP A 62 3.73 3.62 6.96
C ASP A 62 2.69 4.18 5.97
N LEU A 63 2.26 3.36 5.01
CA LEU A 63 1.16 3.63 4.09
C LEU A 63 -0.10 2.81 4.43
N THR A 64 -0.14 2.14 5.58
CA THR A 64 -1.27 1.31 6.02
C THR A 64 -2.49 2.13 6.40
N ALA A 65 -2.33 3.42 6.69
CA ALA A 65 -3.36 4.32 7.20
C ALA A 65 -4.10 3.72 8.43
N ALA A 66 -3.32 3.19 9.38
CA ALA A 66 -3.80 2.58 10.62
C ALA A 66 -4.79 1.41 10.43
N ALA A 67 -4.59 0.63 9.35
CA ALA A 67 -5.37 -0.59 9.13
C ALA A 67 -5.04 -1.65 10.20
N LEU A 68 -6.05 -2.36 10.70
CA LEU A 68 -5.91 -3.39 11.76
C LEU A 68 -5.46 -4.76 11.21
N GLY A 69 -4.76 -4.80 10.08
CA GLY A 69 -4.34 -6.03 9.39
C GLY A 69 -2.85 -6.32 9.52
N LEU A 70 -2.41 -7.49 9.04
CA LEU A 70 -0.98 -7.76 8.89
C LEU A 70 -0.41 -6.86 7.80
N ALA A 71 0.49 -5.97 8.20
CA ALA A 71 1.25 -5.15 7.28
C ALA A 71 2.31 -6.00 6.57
N LEU A 72 2.48 -5.75 5.28
CA LEU A 72 3.60 -6.22 4.48
C LEU A 72 4.56 -5.06 4.25
N GLU A 73 5.85 -5.32 4.40
CA GLU A 73 6.92 -4.40 4.08
C GLU A 73 7.43 -4.68 2.66
N LEU A 74 7.35 -3.67 1.80
CA LEU A 74 8.00 -3.67 0.48
C LEU A 74 9.30 -2.88 0.59
N ARG A 75 10.43 -3.58 0.45
CA ARG A 75 11.78 -3.00 0.47
C ARG A 75 12.24 -2.72 -0.94
N LEU A 76 12.89 -1.58 -1.14
CA LEU A 76 13.37 -1.14 -2.44
C LEU A 76 14.89 -1.27 -2.53
N GLU A 77 15.39 -1.69 -3.70
CA GLU A 77 16.82 -1.72 -4.03
C GLU A 77 17.39 -0.29 -4.09
N THR A 78 16.57 0.67 -4.51
CA THR A 78 16.93 2.09 -4.58
C THR A 78 15.77 2.91 -4.06
N ALA A 79 16.05 3.90 -3.22
CA ALA A 79 15.03 4.73 -2.63
C ALA A 79 14.25 5.51 -3.71
N ALA A 80 12.92 5.42 -3.64
CA ALA A 80 11.97 6.07 -4.54
C ALA A 80 11.33 7.28 -3.87
N THR A 81 10.95 8.29 -4.66
CA THR A 81 10.17 9.42 -4.15
C THR A 81 8.69 9.16 -4.40
N LEU A 82 7.88 9.21 -3.34
CA LEU A 82 6.46 8.92 -3.37
C LEU A 82 5.64 10.17 -3.00
N PRO A 83 4.51 10.42 -3.68
CA PRO A 83 3.59 11.50 -3.35
C PRO A 83 2.64 11.05 -2.23
N VAL A 84 3.09 11.15 -0.98
CA VAL A 84 2.35 10.69 0.21
C VAL A 84 1.27 11.68 0.62
N VAL A 85 0.05 11.21 0.83
CA VAL A 85 -1.07 12.03 1.30
C VAL A 85 -0.93 12.27 2.80
N THR A 86 -0.81 13.54 3.20
CA THR A 86 -0.66 13.94 4.62
C THR A 86 -1.90 14.66 5.15
N GLY A 87 -2.83 15.06 4.28
CA GLY A 87 -4.07 15.72 4.64
C GLY A 87 -5.11 15.61 3.55
N ARG A 88 -6.29 16.23 3.74
CA ARG A 88 -7.40 16.14 2.78
C ARG A 88 -7.06 16.64 1.37
N THR A 89 -6.17 17.62 1.27
CA THR A 89 -5.74 18.26 0.02
C THR A 89 -4.23 18.42 -0.05
N THR A 90 -3.49 17.82 0.88
CA THR A 90 -2.05 18.02 1.04
C THR A 90 -1.32 16.73 0.71
N THR A 91 -0.27 16.86 -0.08
CA THR A 91 0.60 15.78 -0.52
C THR A 91 2.05 16.22 -0.34
N GLU A 92 2.89 15.32 0.15
CA GLU A 92 4.32 15.53 0.36
C GLU A 92 5.11 14.52 -0.46
N GLU A 93 6.14 14.98 -1.17
CA GLU A 93 7.12 14.10 -1.83
C GLU A 93 8.06 13.52 -0.77
N ARG A 94 7.93 12.22 -0.50
CA ARG A 94 8.74 11.53 0.49
C ARG A 94 9.66 10.52 -0.18
N ARG A 95 10.97 10.63 0.08
CA ARG A 95 11.95 9.62 -0.31
C ARG A 95 11.86 8.44 0.64
N VAL A 96 11.63 7.24 0.11
CA VAL A 96 11.45 6.01 0.89
C VAL A 96 12.34 4.89 0.35
N ASP A 97 12.92 4.12 1.25
CA ASP A 97 13.65 2.88 0.99
C ASP A 97 12.79 1.64 1.28
N ALA A 98 11.81 1.76 2.17
CA ALA A 98 10.81 0.74 2.43
C ALA A 98 9.44 1.38 2.74
N LEU A 99 8.37 0.65 2.46
CA LEU A 99 7.00 1.08 2.76
C LEU A 99 6.14 -0.06 3.30
N LEU A 100 5.16 0.28 4.13
CA LEU A 100 4.21 -0.66 4.71
C LEU A 100 2.85 -0.56 4.04
N VAL A 101 2.30 -1.70 3.63
CA VAL A 101 0.94 -1.81 3.06
C VAL A 101 0.16 -2.90 3.78
N SER A 102 -1.13 -2.70 4.01
CA SER A 102 -1.99 -3.68 4.69
C SER A 102 -3.06 -4.23 3.75
N PRO A 103 -2.71 -5.18 2.87
CA PRO A 103 -3.70 -5.84 2.02
C PRO A 103 -4.66 -6.68 2.84
N SER A 104 -5.90 -6.82 2.37
CA SER A 104 -6.93 -7.65 3.03
C SER A 104 -6.62 -9.15 3.03
N ARG A 105 -5.73 -9.61 2.13
CA ARG A 105 -5.32 -11.02 1.97
C ARG A 105 -3.79 -11.12 1.83
N PRO A 106 -3.03 -10.87 2.90
CA PRO A 106 -1.56 -10.77 2.84
C PRO A 106 -0.91 -12.06 2.33
N ALA A 107 -1.37 -13.23 2.78
CA ALA A 107 -0.86 -14.52 2.31
C ALA A 107 -1.05 -14.72 0.79
N SER A 108 -2.21 -14.31 0.24
CA SER A 108 -2.46 -14.38 -1.20
C SER A 108 -1.58 -13.41 -1.99
N VAL A 109 -1.27 -12.24 -1.42
CA VAL A 109 -0.34 -11.28 -2.03
C VAL A 109 1.06 -11.86 -2.09
N LEU A 110 1.56 -12.45 -0.99
CA LEU A 110 2.90 -13.08 -0.96
C LEU A 110 3.01 -14.26 -1.93
N GLU A 111 1.97 -15.10 -2.00
CA GLU A 111 1.93 -16.22 -2.96
C GLU A 111 2.01 -15.73 -4.41
N VAL A 112 1.19 -14.73 -4.79
CA VAL A 112 1.22 -14.17 -6.14
C VAL A 112 2.54 -13.45 -6.41
N ALA A 113 3.09 -12.74 -5.43
CA ALA A 113 4.39 -12.09 -5.55
C ALA A 113 5.50 -13.12 -5.85
N HIS A 114 5.52 -14.25 -5.13
CA HIS A 114 6.44 -15.35 -5.39
C HIS A 114 6.26 -15.91 -6.80
N GLN A 115 5.02 -16.19 -7.23
CA GLN A 115 4.71 -16.69 -8.58
C GLN A 115 5.12 -15.72 -9.70
N ARG A 116 5.10 -14.41 -9.43
CA ARG A 116 5.53 -13.34 -10.34
C ARG A 116 7.03 -13.07 -10.26
N GLY A 117 7.76 -13.83 -9.45
CA GLY A 117 9.21 -13.75 -9.28
C GLY A 117 9.67 -12.55 -8.45
N ILE A 118 8.79 -11.92 -7.68
CA ILE A 118 9.20 -10.93 -6.68
C ILE A 118 9.84 -11.69 -5.51
N THR A 119 11.01 -11.21 -5.05
CA THR A 119 11.71 -11.78 -3.91
C THR A 119 10.84 -11.69 -2.65
N ILE A 120 10.71 -12.81 -1.95
CA ILE A 120 10.01 -12.88 -0.66
C ILE A 120 11.06 -13.02 0.44
N GLY A 121 10.91 -12.23 1.50
CA GLY A 121 11.77 -12.23 2.69
C GLY A 121 11.09 -12.82 3.91
#